data_AF-A0A820CME2-F1
#
_entry.id   AF-A0A820CME2-F1
#
_cell.length_a   1.000
_cell.length_b   1.000
_cell.length_c   1.000
_cell.angle_alpha   90.00
_cell.angle_beta   90.00
_cell.angle_gamma   90.00
#
_symmetry.space_group_name_H-M   'P 1'
#
loop_
_entity.id
_entity.type
_entity.pdbx_description
1 polymer ?
#
loop_
_entity_poly.entity_id
_entity_poly.type
_entity_poly.pdbx_seq_one_letter_code
_entity_poly.pdbx_strand_id
1 'polypeptide(L)'
;MIIDPSCKGKINTNEILREQPRFVNSVPNGKRFIVGQGYDKINIVHVYGGTPYDMGYAFGQLMSEDLKQLVPEYFSYLENMIEDLIKQLPPLISKWLAEFGLRGALDLNYDITRKYTPPWYDEELRGLAAGSGVSYEDIRRLNLLPELIKAACSVLGAWGESTISSTLLHLRSLDWDEKAPIAKYATVTIYHPNASYEGYANHFHDYYKQKYTTSHSFANFGYTGLIGSIGAYNEVSIGLGQKVWITTE
;
A
#
# COMPACT_ATOMS: atom_id res chain seq x y z
N MET A 1 19.36 -11.45 -0.79
CA MET A 1 20.57 -11.57 0.03
C MET A 1 20.14 -12.09 1.40
N ILE A 2 20.42 -13.35 1.72
CA ILE A 2 20.29 -13.86 3.09
C ILE A 2 21.61 -13.46 3.75
N ILE A 3 21.54 -12.46 4.63
CA ILE A 3 22.71 -11.83 5.22
C ILE A 3 23.07 -12.62 6.48
N ASP A 4 24.26 -13.21 6.46
CA ASP A 4 24.98 -13.81 7.58
C ASP A 4 24.29 -14.98 8.34
N PRO A 5 24.73 -16.24 8.15
CA PRO A 5 24.26 -17.38 8.93
C PRO A 5 24.63 -17.33 10.42
N SER A 6 25.43 -16.34 10.84
CA SER A 6 25.79 -16.10 12.24
C SER A 6 24.74 -15.27 13.01
N CYS A 7 23.78 -14.64 12.33
CA CYS A 7 22.73 -13.87 12.98
C CYS A 7 21.79 -14.80 13.76
N LYS A 8 22.10 -14.99 15.04
CA LYS A 8 21.20 -15.61 16.01
C LYS A 8 20.12 -14.59 16.34
N GLY A 9 19.13 -14.44 15.45
CA GLY A 9 17.96 -13.62 15.72
C GLY A 9 17.41 -13.92 17.12
N LYS A 10 16.98 -12.89 17.84
CA LYS A 10 16.34 -13.09 19.14
C LYS A 10 14.93 -13.59 18.92
N ILE A 11 14.48 -14.53 19.76
CA ILE A 11 13.07 -14.92 19.77
C ILE A 11 12.25 -13.65 20.02
N ASN A 12 11.33 -13.36 19.11
CA ASN A 12 10.39 -12.27 19.31
C ASN A 12 9.41 -12.69 20.42
N THR A 13 9.58 -12.11 21.60
CA THR A 13 8.69 -12.34 22.76
C THR A 13 7.62 -11.26 22.87
N ASN A 14 7.49 -10.37 21.88
CA ASN A 14 6.42 -9.37 21.86
C ASN A 14 5.07 -10.10 21.83
N GLU A 15 4.13 -9.60 22.61
CA GLU A 15 2.79 -10.16 22.62
C GLU A 15 2.10 -9.91 21.29
N ILE A 16 1.33 -10.90 20.85
CA ILE A 16 0.38 -10.69 19.76
C ILE A 16 -0.64 -9.68 20.25
N LEU A 17 -0.84 -8.59 19.50
CA LEU A 17 -1.91 -7.63 19.79
C LEU A 17 -3.26 -8.35 19.75
N ARG A 18 -3.88 -8.51 20.93
CA ARG A 18 -5.20 -9.14 21.12
C ARG A 18 -6.30 -8.15 21.47
N GLU A 19 -5.95 -6.87 21.59
CA GLU A 19 -6.91 -5.82 21.89
C GLU A 19 -7.93 -5.67 20.75
N GLN A 20 -9.17 -5.37 21.13
CA GLN A 20 -10.22 -5.09 20.17
C GLN A 20 -10.02 -3.69 19.58
N PRO A 21 -10.14 -3.52 18.24
CA PRO A 21 -10.04 -2.22 17.61
C PRO A 21 -11.02 -1.21 18.23
N ARG A 22 -10.51 -0.05 18.63
CA ARG A 22 -11.31 1.04 19.19
C ARG A 22 -11.84 1.93 18.08
N PHE A 23 -13.15 2.12 18.04
CA PHE A 23 -13.80 3.04 17.11
C PHE A 23 -13.29 4.47 17.31
N VAL A 24 -13.04 5.18 16.20
CA VAL A 24 -12.62 6.58 16.20
C VAL A 24 -13.74 7.46 15.64
N ASN A 25 -14.13 7.24 14.38
CA ASN A 25 -15.16 8.00 13.69
C ASN A 25 -15.68 7.24 12.45
N SER A 26 -16.72 7.80 11.83
CA SER A 26 -17.29 7.33 10.57
C SER A 26 -17.71 8.50 9.69
N VAL A 27 -17.74 8.23 8.40
CA VAL A 27 -18.23 9.12 7.33
C VAL A 27 -19.21 8.33 6.47
N PRO A 28 -19.96 8.96 5.54
CA PRO A 28 -20.58 8.19 4.47
C PRO A 28 -19.53 7.27 3.84
N ASN A 29 -19.88 6.01 3.62
CA ASN A 29 -19.01 5.06 2.92
C ASN A 29 -17.72 4.61 3.66
N GLY A 30 -17.56 4.93 4.96
CA GLY A 30 -16.42 4.40 5.71
C GLY A 30 -16.43 4.55 7.23
N LYS A 31 -15.54 3.77 7.88
CA LYS A 31 -15.32 3.77 9.34
C LYS A 31 -13.84 3.64 9.66
N ARG A 32 -13.37 4.33 10.70
CA ARG A 32 -12.00 4.22 11.20
C ARG A 32 -11.98 3.68 12.63
N PHE A 33 -11.06 2.76 12.86
CA PHE A 33 -10.70 2.21 14.15
C PHE A 33 -9.19 2.34 14.35
N ILE A 34 -8.75 2.21 15.60
CA ILE A 34 -7.34 2.13 15.96
C ILE A 34 -7.14 0.89 16.84
N VAL A 35 -6.05 0.18 16.58
CA VAL A 35 -5.52 -0.89 17.43
C VAL A 35 -4.04 -0.57 17.74
N GLY A 36 -3.54 -1.02 18.88
CA GLY A 36 -2.22 -0.74 19.41
C GLY A 36 -2.06 0.69 19.93
N GLN A 37 -0.83 1.01 20.33
CA GLN A 37 -0.46 2.29 20.91
C GLN A 37 1.01 2.63 20.58
N GLY A 38 1.37 3.91 20.69
CA GLY A 38 2.73 4.35 20.41
C GLY A 38 3.16 4.02 18.97
N TYR A 39 4.29 3.33 18.84
CA TYR A 39 4.84 2.89 17.55
C TYR A 39 4.06 1.71 16.93
N ASP A 40 3.35 0.93 17.75
CA ASP A 40 2.54 -0.22 17.31
C ASP A 40 1.09 0.17 16.98
N LYS A 41 0.80 1.48 16.93
CA LYS A 41 -0.53 2.00 16.58
C LYS A 41 -0.81 1.77 15.10
N ILE A 42 -1.88 1.03 14.81
CA ILE A 42 -2.34 0.69 13.46
C ILE A 42 -3.75 1.28 13.27
N ASN A 43 -3.95 1.99 12.16
CA ASN A 43 -5.28 2.39 11.74
C ASN A 43 -5.97 1.22 11.03
N ILE A 44 -7.24 1.00 11.30
CA ILE A 44 -8.08 0.07 10.54
C ILE A 44 -9.18 0.89 9.89
N VAL A 45 -9.16 0.98 8.56
CA VAL A 45 -10.05 1.84 7.78
C VAL A 45 -10.93 0.97 6.90
N HIS A 46 -12.23 0.92 7.20
CA HIS A 46 -13.20 0.26 6.34
C HIS A 46 -13.69 1.25 5.29
N VAL A 47 -13.63 0.85 4.03
CA VAL A 47 -14.17 1.62 2.90
C VAL A 47 -15.11 0.75 2.07
N TYR A 48 -16.25 1.33 1.72
CA TYR A 48 -17.31 0.70 0.93
C TYR A 48 -17.92 1.76 0.01
N GLY A 49 -18.79 1.38 -0.93
CA GLY A 49 -19.44 2.37 -1.80
C GLY A 49 -19.93 1.79 -3.12
N GLY A 50 -20.52 2.63 -3.95
CA GLY A 50 -20.97 2.25 -5.29
C GLY A 50 -19.83 2.23 -6.30
N THR A 51 -18.81 3.06 -6.07
CA THR A 51 -17.70 3.32 -6.99
C THR A 51 -16.34 3.32 -6.28
N PRO A 52 -15.22 3.18 -7.03
CA PRO A 52 -13.87 3.38 -6.48
C PRO A 52 -13.70 4.78 -5.88
N TYR A 53 -14.29 5.81 -6.51
CA TYR A 53 -14.28 7.17 -6.00
C TYR A 53 -14.89 7.27 -4.60
N ASP A 54 -16.03 6.61 -4.34
CA ASP A 54 -16.68 6.61 -3.02
C ASP A 54 -15.76 6.06 -1.92
N MET A 55 -15.07 4.95 -2.22
CA MET A 55 -14.12 4.33 -1.29
C MET A 55 -12.93 5.24 -1.04
N GLY A 56 -12.36 5.83 -2.09
CA GLY A 56 -11.30 6.81 -1.99
C GLY A 56 -11.72 8.02 -1.17
N TYR A 57 -12.90 8.58 -1.43
CA TYR A 57 -13.43 9.75 -0.73
C TYR A 57 -13.61 9.48 0.75
N ALA A 58 -14.20 8.35 1.11
CA ALA A 58 -14.34 7.93 2.50
C ALA A 58 -12.98 7.75 3.19
N PHE A 59 -12.01 7.10 2.53
CA PHE A 59 -10.63 7.00 3.04
C PHE A 59 -10.07 8.39 3.31
N GLY A 60 -10.09 9.26 2.30
CA GLY A 60 -9.54 10.61 2.35
C GLY A 60 -10.12 11.41 3.52
N GLN A 61 -11.43 11.33 3.75
CA GLN A 61 -12.06 12.03 4.88
C GLN A 61 -11.63 11.46 6.24
N LEU A 62 -11.59 10.13 6.39
CA LEU A 62 -11.22 9.47 7.65
C LEU A 62 -9.76 9.71 8.04
N MET A 63 -8.89 9.92 7.04
CA MET A 63 -7.45 10.06 7.19
C MET A 63 -6.92 11.45 6.78
N SER A 64 -7.80 12.45 6.66
CA SER A 64 -7.46 13.77 6.11
C SER A 64 -6.29 14.43 6.85
N GLU A 65 -6.35 14.48 8.18
CA GLU A 65 -5.30 15.10 9.00
C GLU A 65 -3.97 14.34 8.91
N ASP A 66 -4.02 13.01 8.90
CA ASP A 66 -2.84 12.16 8.75
C ASP A 66 -2.19 12.36 7.36
N LEU A 67 -2.98 12.45 6.30
CA LEU A 67 -2.51 12.65 4.93
C LEU A 67 -1.89 14.04 4.72
N LYS A 68 -2.52 15.09 5.25
CA LYS A 68 -2.00 16.47 5.15
C LYS A 68 -0.64 16.63 5.85
N GLN A 69 -0.37 15.85 6.88
CA GLN A 69 0.93 15.82 7.56
C GLN A 69 1.92 14.89 6.84
N LEU A 70 1.51 13.65 6.58
CA LEU A 70 2.36 12.62 5.99
C LEU A 70 2.91 13.02 4.62
N VAL A 71 2.06 13.46 3.70
CA VAL A 71 2.43 13.67 2.30
C VAL A 71 3.60 14.67 2.16
N PRO A 72 3.52 15.91 2.68
CA PRO A 72 4.63 16.85 2.58
C PRO A 72 5.89 16.35 3.32
N GLU A 73 5.74 15.82 4.54
CA GLU A 73 6.88 15.30 5.32
C GLU A 73 7.61 14.18 4.58
N TYR A 74 6.87 13.27 3.96
CA TYR A 74 7.44 12.12 3.27
C TYR A 74 8.11 12.52 1.96
N PHE A 75 7.54 13.44 1.18
CA PHE A 75 8.22 13.96 -0.01
C PHE A 75 9.51 14.70 0.36
N SER A 76 9.50 15.56 1.39
CA SER A 76 10.73 16.21 1.86
C SER A 76 11.77 15.21 2.35
N TYR A 77 11.35 14.14 3.05
CA TYR A 77 12.24 13.05 3.45
C TYR A 77 12.89 12.37 2.24
N LEU A 78 12.12 12.00 1.22
CA LEU A 78 12.62 11.33 0.03
C LEU A 78 13.50 12.23 -0.85
N GLU A 79 13.15 13.50 -0.98
CA GLU A 79 13.94 14.49 -1.71
C GLU A 79 15.33 14.68 -1.07
N ASN A 80 15.42 14.64 0.27
CA ASN A 80 16.71 14.68 0.97
C ASN A 80 17.56 13.42 0.78
N MET A 81 16.95 12.31 0.35
CA MET A 81 17.64 11.03 0.10
C MET A 81 17.92 10.78 -1.39
N ILE A 82 17.57 11.72 -2.27
CA ILE A 82 17.54 11.48 -3.71
C ILE A 82 18.91 11.13 -4.30
N GLU A 83 19.98 11.75 -3.79
CA GLU A 83 21.35 11.49 -4.27
C GLU A 83 21.78 10.03 -4.00
N ASP A 84 21.41 9.49 -2.84
CA ASP A 84 21.73 8.10 -2.50
C ASP A 84 20.81 7.11 -3.21
N LEU A 85 19.56 7.51 -3.46
CA LEU A 85 18.61 6.74 -4.24
C LEU A 85 19.12 6.57 -5.70
N ILE A 86 19.56 7.65 -6.35
CA ILE A 86 20.05 7.64 -7.75
C ILE A 86 21.17 6.62 -7.96
N LYS A 87 22.08 6.46 -6.98
CA LYS A 87 23.23 5.53 -7.06
C LYS A 87 22.80 4.05 -7.10
N GLN A 88 21.61 3.73 -6.59
CA GLN A 88 21.12 2.36 -6.44
C GLN A 88 20.06 1.98 -7.47
N LEU A 89 19.70 2.89 -8.35
CA LEU A 89 18.65 2.72 -9.34
C LEU A 89 19.19 2.37 -10.74
N PRO A 90 18.38 1.70 -11.58
CA PRO A 90 18.72 1.47 -12.98
C PRO A 90 19.00 2.80 -13.72
N PRO A 91 19.92 2.81 -14.71
CA PRO A 91 20.35 4.04 -15.38
C PRO A 91 19.23 4.91 -15.95
N LEU A 92 18.16 4.30 -16.48
CA LEU A 92 17.01 5.02 -17.03
C LEU A 92 16.28 5.83 -15.94
N ILE A 93 16.05 5.22 -14.78
CA ILE A 93 15.36 5.88 -13.66
C ILE A 93 16.27 6.95 -13.06
N SER A 94 17.57 6.66 -12.90
CA SER A 94 18.56 7.63 -12.45
C SER A 94 18.61 8.87 -13.36
N LYS A 95 18.48 8.69 -14.67
CA LYS A 95 18.39 9.81 -15.63
C LYS A 95 17.12 10.64 -15.40
N TRP A 96 15.96 10.01 -15.26
CA TRP A 96 14.71 10.74 -15.02
C TRP A 96 14.75 11.56 -13.73
N LEU A 97 15.28 10.99 -12.65
CA LEU A 97 15.43 11.69 -11.37
C LEU A 97 16.39 12.88 -11.47
N ALA A 98 17.50 12.73 -12.21
CA ALA A 98 18.45 13.83 -12.42
C ALA A 98 17.89 14.96 -13.29
N GLU A 99 17.06 14.63 -14.29
CA GLU A 99 16.51 15.60 -15.25
C GLU A 99 15.25 16.32 -14.73
N PHE A 100 14.35 15.60 -14.05
CA PHE A 100 13.03 16.11 -13.68
C PHE A 100 12.78 16.20 -12.16
N GLY A 101 13.74 15.75 -11.34
CA GLY A 101 13.54 15.56 -9.90
C GLY A 101 12.57 14.42 -9.58
N LEU A 102 12.34 14.15 -8.29
CA LEU A 102 11.47 13.05 -7.84
C LEU A 102 10.04 13.19 -8.37
N ARG A 103 9.43 14.35 -8.19
CA ARG A 103 8.04 14.62 -8.58
C ARG A 103 7.85 14.53 -10.09
N GLY A 104 8.76 15.12 -10.88
CA GLY A 104 8.69 15.05 -12.34
C GLY A 104 8.94 13.64 -12.88
N ALA A 105 9.83 12.86 -12.28
CA ALA A 105 10.03 11.46 -12.64
C ALA A 105 8.77 10.60 -12.37
N LEU A 106 8.05 10.86 -11.27
CA LEU A 106 6.78 10.19 -10.97
C LEU A 106 5.67 10.57 -11.96
N ASP A 107 5.63 11.84 -12.38
CA ASP A 107 4.67 12.29 -13.40
C ASP A 107 4.95 11.66 -14.76
N LEU A 108 6.22 11.60 -15.17
CA LEU A 108 6.62 10.90 -16.39
C LEU A 108 6.27 9.41 -16.33
N ASN A 109 6.48 8.77 -15.18
CA ASN A 109 6.11 7.38 -14.98
C ASN A 109 4.60 7.18 -15.20
N TYR A 110 3.76 8.01 -14.57
CA TYR A 110 2.32 7.99 -14.78
C TYR A 110 1.95 8.15 -16.27
N ASP A 111 2.53 9.11 -16.97
CA ASP A 111 2.20 9.36 -18.37
C ASP A 111 2.53 8.18 -19.28
N ILE A 112 3.59 7.43 -18.96
CA ILE A 112 3.99 6.23 -19.68
C ILE A 112 3.04 5.06 -19.37
N THR A 113 2.67 4.87 -18.10
CA THR A 113 1.97 3.67 -17.62
C THR A 113 0.45 3.79 -17.60
N ARG A 114 -0.11 5.01 -17.59
CA ARG A 114 -1.56 5.26 -17.43
C ARG A 114 -2.45 4.53 -18.44
N LYS A 115 -1.99 4.32 -19.68
CA LYS A 115 -2.79 3.60 -20.70
C LYS A 115 -2.91 2.09 -20.42
N TYR A 116 -2.03 1.55 -19.58
CA TYR A 116 -2.04 0.16 -19.13
C TYR A 116 -2.60 0.01 -17.72
N THR A 117 -2.85 1.13 -17.04
CA THR A 117 -3.41 1.15 -15.70
C THR A 117 -4.91 1.30 -15.82
N PRO A 118 -5.70 0.42 -15.18
CA PRO A 118 -7.13 0.58 -15.20
C PRO A 118 -7.62 1.91 -14.59
N PRO A 119 -8.64 2.55 -15.19
CA PRO A 119 -9.05 3.90 -14.83
C PRO A 119 -9.66 4.01 -13.41
N TRP A 120 -10.17 2.92 -12.86
CA TRP A 120 -10.74 2.91 -11.51
C TRP A 120 -9.73 3.19 -10.40
N TYR A 121 -8.43 2.96 -10.63
CA TYR A 121 -7.40 3.39 -9.68
C TYR A 121 -7.30 4.91 -9.62
N ASP A 122 -7.34 5.59 -10.77
CA ASP A 122 -7.38 7.07 -10.80
C ASP A 122 -8.67 7.61 -10.18
N GLU A 123 -9.80 6.93 -10.36
CA GLU A 123 -11.06 7.30 -9.68
C GLU A 123 -10.93 7.24 -8.15
N GLU A 124 -10.36 6.16 -7.61
CA GLU A 124 -10.13 6.04 -6.16
C GLU A 124 -9.15 7.09 -5.67
N LEU A 125 -8.05 7.34 -6.39
CA LEU A 125 -7.08 8.38 -6.04
C LEU A 125 -7.70 9.79 -6.07
N ARG A 126 -8.60 10.08 -7.02
CA ARG A 126 -9.37 11.34 -7.05
C ARG A 126 -10.32 11.46 -5.87
N GLY A 127 -10.99 10.38 -5.49
CA GLY A 127 -11.80 10.32 -4.28
C GLY A 127 -10.96 10.65 -3.06
N LEU A 128 -9.83 9.97 -2.92
CA LEU A 128 -8.89 10.13 -1.79
C LEU A 128 -8.37 11.57 -1.70
N ALA A 129 -7.98 12.17 -2.82
CA ALA A 129 -7.61 13.58 -2.89
C ALA A 129 -8.76 14.50 -2.45
N ALA A 130 -9.96 14.33 -3.00
CA ALA A 130 -11.12 15.14 -2.68
C ALA A 130 -11.56 15.02 -1.21
N GLY A 131 -11.48 13.82 -0.63
CA GLY A 131 -11.83 13.58 0.77
C GLY A 131 -10.79 14.10 1.76
N SER A 132 -9.51 14.04 1.38
CA SER A 132 -8.40 14.46 2.25
C SER A 132 -8.07 15.95 2.15
N GLY A 133 -8.35 16.58 1.00
CA GLY A 133 -7.90 17.94 0.68
C GLY A 133 -6.44 18.03 0.23
N VAL A 134 -5.75 16.89 0.06
CA VAL A 134 -4.43 16.82 -0.59
C VAL A 134 -4.64 16.84 -2.11
N SER A 135 -3.71 17.45 -2.86
CA SER A 135 -3.81 17.48 -4.33
C SER A 135 -3.82 16.07 -4.92
N TYR A 136 -4.57 15.91 -6.02
CA TYR A 136 -4.61 14.64 -6.75
C TYR A 136 -3.21 14.22 -7.22
N GLU A 137 -2.41 15.17 -7.68
CA GLU A 137 -1.05 14.93 -8.13
C GLU A 137 -0.19 14.32 -7.03
N ASP A 138 -0.28 14.82 -5.79
CA ASP A 138 0.55 14.32 -4.69
C ASP A 138 0.07 12.96 -4.19
N ILE A 139 -1.24 12.73 -4.14
CA ILE A 139 -1.82 11.41 -3.86
C ILE A 139 -1.41 10.37 -4.91
N ARG A 140 -1.47 10.74 -6.19
CA ARG A 140 -1.03 9.89 -7.30
C ARG A 140 0.47 9.59 -7.20
N ARG A 141 1.29 10.62 -7.02
CA ARG A 141 2.75 10.48 -6.88
C ARG A 141 3.10 9.58 -5.70
N LEU A 142 2.43 9.73 -4.55
CA LEU A 142 2.60 8.87 -3.38
C LEU A 142 2.38 7.39 -3.74
N ASN A 143 1.36 7.09 -4.53
CA ASN A 143 1.03 5.72 -4.95
C ASN A 143 1.96 5.16 -6.05
N LEU A 144 2.69 6.02 -6.77
CA LEU A 144 3.68 5.63 -7.77
C LEU A 144 5.10 5.53 -7.21
N LEU A 145 5.34 5.95 -5.95
CA LEU A 145 6.65 5.82 -5.32
C LEU A 145 7.22 4.39 -5.39
N PRO A 146 6.44 3.31 -5.11
CA PRO A 146 6.96 1.94 -5.19
C PRO A 146 7.45 1.51 -6.59
N GLU A 147 7.10 2.25 -7.64
CA GLU A 147 7.62 1.99 -8.99
C GLU A 147 9.00 2.61 -9.23
N LEU A 148 9.38 3.63 -8.44
CA LEU A 148 10.69 4.29 -8.52
C LEU A 148 11.65 3.91 -7.41
N ILE A 149 11.15 3.56 -6.22
CA ILE A 149 11.96 3.26 -5.03
C ILE A 149 11.88 1.78 -4.63
N LYS A 150 12.95 1.28 -4.01
CA LYS A 150 13.04 -0.12 -3.58
C LYS A 150 12.69 -0.24 -2.10
N ALA A 151 11.76 -1.15 -1.78
CA ALA A 151 11.50 -1.59 -0.41
C ALA A 151 12.26 -2.90 -0.11
N ALA A 152 12.57 -3.14 1.17
CA ALA A 152 13.05 -4.43 1.64
C ALA A 152 11.90 -5.23 2.25
N CYS A 153 11.80 -6.51 1.88
CA CYS A 153 10.76 -7.42 2.36
C CYS A 153 11.30 -8.82 2.58
N SER A 154 10.77 -9.50 3.59
CA SER A 154 10.84 -10.96 3.73
C SER A 154 9.44 -11.55 3.63
N VAL A 155 9.30 -12.69 2.94
CA VAL A 155 8.03 -13.42 2.78
C VAL A 155 8.32 -14.90 2.97
N LEU A 156 7.48 -15.59 3.73
CA LEU A 156 7.55 -17.02 3.99
C LEU A 156 6.15 -17.64 3.86
N GLY A 157 6.05 -18.70 3.06
CA GLY A 157 4.92 -19.62 3.08
C GLY A 157 5.39 -20.99 3.57
N ALA A 158 4.73 -21.54 4.58
CA ALA A 158 5.02 -22.87 5.12
C ALA A 158 3.71 -23.65 5.30
N TRP A 159 3.69 -24.94 4.97
CA TRP A 159 2.49 -25.80 5.09
C TRP A 159 2.88 -27.26 5.29
N GLY A 160 1.90 -28.13 5.52
CA GLY A 160 2.12 -29.57 5.73
C GLY A 160 3.04 -29.82 6.92
N GLU A 161 4.03 -30.71 6.77
CA GLU A 161 4.98 -31.09 7.82
C GLU A 161 5.84 -29.92 8.34
N SER A 162 5.88 -28.78 7.62
CA SER A 162 6.57 -27.57 8.08
C SER A 162 5.78 -26.77 9.13
N THR A 163 4.57 -27.19 9.48
CA THR A 163 3.67 -26.47 10.39
C THR A 163 2.96 -27.42 11.36
N ILE A 164 2.78 -27.03 12.62
CA ILE A 164 2.10 -27.87 13.63
C ILE A 164 0.66 -28.20 13.22
N SER A 165 -0.04 -27.25 12.60
CA SER A 165 -1.43 -27.42 12.15
C SER A 165 -1.58 -28.08 10.78
N SER A 166 -0.49 -28.34 10.06
CA SER A 166 -0.48 -28.72 8.63
C SER A 166 -1.13 -27.72 7.66
N THR A 167 -1.68 -26.61 8.16
CA THR A 167 -2.30 -25.55 7.36
C THR A 167 -1.26 -24.55 6.86
N LEU A 168 -1.57 -23.83 5.79
CA LEU A 168 -0.70 -22.76 5.29
C LEU A 168 -0.53 -21.65 6.35
N LEU A 169 0.71 -21.41 6.74
CA LEU A 169 1.16 -20.20 7.42
C LEU A 169 1.81 -19.29 6.39
N HIS A 170 1.31 -18.07 6.31
CA HIS A 170 1.88 -17.01 5.48
C HIS A 170 2.36 -15.88 6.38
N LEU A 171 3.65 -15.57 6.28
CA LEU A 171 4.33 -14.55 7.08
C LEU A 171 5.02 -13.57 6.14
N ARG A 172 5.02 -12.30 6.52
CA ARG A 172 5.80 -11.27 5.82
C ARG A 172 6.35 -10.21 6.77
N SER A 173 7.47 -9.60 6.41
CA SER A 173 7.99 -8.36 7.01
C SER A 173 8.18 -7.32 5.92
N LEU A 174 7.89 -6.06 6.23
CA LEU A 174 8.20 -4.90 5.40
C LEU A 174 9.16 -4.03 6.16
N ASP A 175 10.29 -3.74 5.56
CA ASP A 175 11.35 -3.02 6.22
C ASP A 175 11.36 -1.59 5.65
N TRP A 176 11.14 -0.62 6.54
CA TRP A 176 11.30 0.80 6.28
C TRP A 176 12.39 1.36 7.18
N ASP A 177 12.97 2.49 6.78
CA ASP A 177 13.73 3.32 7.70
C ASP A 177 12.78 3.77 8.84
N GLU A 178 13.17 3.53 10.08
CA GLU A 178 12.42 3.96 11.28
C GLU A 178 12.17 5.48 11.32
N LYS A 179 13.00 6.26 10.62
CA LYS A 179 12.88 7.71 10.50
C LYS A 179 11.95 8.15 9.37
N ALA A 180 11.57 7.25 8.47
CA ALA A 180 10.66 7.58 7.38
C ALA A 180 9.29 7.99 7.96
N PRO A 181 8.78 9.19 7.64
CA PRO A 181 7.50 9.68 8.18
C PRO A 181 6.34 8.69 8.02
N ILE A 182 6.33 7.94 6.91
CA ILE A 182 5.31 6.94 6.59
C ILE A 182 5.19 5.82 7.64
N ALA A 183 6.27 5.48 8.34
CA ALA A 183 6.28 4.41 9.36
C ALA A 183 5.30 4.68 10.51
N LYS A 184 4.98 5.96 10.80
CA LYS A 184 4.03 6.38 11.85
C LYS A 184 2.56 6.15 11.48
N TYR A 185 2.30 5.85 10.21
CA TYR A 185 0.96 5.84 9.62
C TYR A 185 0.62 4.46 9.03
N ALA A 186 1.00 3.40 9.74
CA ALA A 186 0.58 2.03 9.41
C ALA A 186 -0.95 1.94 9.38
N THR A 187 -1.47 1.39 8.29
CA THR A 187 -2.90 1.32 8.03
C THR A 187 -3.26 -0.02 7.39
N VAL A 188 -4.29 -0.66 7.94
CA VAL A 188 -4.99 -1.78 7.34
C VAL A 188 -6.28 -1.25 6.74
N THR A 189 -6.37 -1.24 5.42
CA THR A 189 -7.58 -0.81 4.71
C THR A 189 -8.43 -2.04 4.40
N ILE A 190 -9.64 -2.09 4.95
CA ILE A 190 -10.62 -3.15 4.67
C ILE A 190 -11.54 -2.66 3.57
N TYR A 191 -11.34 -3.20 2.37
CA TYR A 191 -12.14 -2.91 1.20
C TYR A 191 -13.37 -3.81 1.15
N HIS A 192 -14.53 -3.21 0.87
CA HIS A 192 -15.80 -3.90 0.57
C HIS A 192 -16.26 -3.44 -0.83
N PRO A 193 -15.60 -3.93 -1.89
CA PRO A 193 -15.81 -3.44 -3.25
C PRO A 193 -17.17 -3.85 -3.81
N ASN A 194 -17.79 -2.97 -4.61
CA ASN A 194 -18.99 -3.28 -5.37
C ASN A 194 -18.62 -3.91 -6.72
N ALA A 195 -18.72 -5.24 -6.82
CA ALA A 195 -18.44 -5.97 -8.07
C ALA A 195 -19.35 -5.57 -9.24
N SER A 196 -20.53 -5.00 -8.95
CA SER A 196 -21.49 -4.51 -9.95
C SER A 196 -21.22 -3.09 -10.43
N TYR A 197 -20.14 -2.44 -9.98
CA TYR A 197 -19.73 -1.16 -10.54
C TYR A 197 -19.53 -1.29 -12.05
N GLU A 198 -20.19 -0.42 -12.82
CA GLU A 198 -20.22 -0.49 -14.28
C GLU A 198 -18.82 -0.43 -14.89
N GLY A 199 -17.91 0.36 -14.30
CA GLY A 199 -16.52 0.42 -14.74
C GLY A 199 -15.82 -0.94 -14.67
N TYR A 200 -16.09 -1.75 -13.65
CA TYR A 200 -15.60 -3.14 -13.61
C TYR A 200 -16.35 -4.01 -14.60
N ALA A 201 -17.69 -4.00 -14.56
CA ALA A 201 -18.50 -4.89 -15.37
C ALA A 201 -18.21 -4.78 -16.88
N ASN A 202 -17.97 -3.56 -17.37
CA ASN A 202 -17.79 -3.29 -18.79
C ASN A 202 -16.31 -3.34 -19.23
N HIS A 203 -15.37 -2.97 -18.37
CA HIS A 203 -13.97 -2.76 -18.76
C HIS A 203 -12.97 -3.70 -18.09
N PHE A 204 -13.40 -4.60 -17.22
CA PHE A 204 -12.48 -5.53 -16.55
C PHE A 204 -11.66 -6.36 -17.56
N HIS A 205 -12.29 -6.82 -18.65
CA HIS A 205 -11.61 -7.62 -19.67
C HIS A 205 -10.72 -6.83 -20.63
N ASP A 206 -10.80 -5.50 -20.62
CA ASP A 206 -9.86 -4.65 -21.34
C ASP A 206 -8.46 -4.71 -20.70
N TYR A 207 -8.40 -5.00 -19.40
CA TYR A 207 -7.15 -5.02 -18.61
C TYR A 207 -6.80 -6.42 -18.07
N TYR A 208 -7.77 -7.31 -17.87
CA TYR A 208 -7.57 -8.61 -17.22
C TYR A 208 -8.20 -9.78 -18.00
N LYS A 209 -7.42 -10.85 -18.19
CA LYS A 209 -7.84 -12.05 -18.93
C LYS A 209 -8.63 -13.09 -18.09
N GLN A 210 -9.09 -12.73 -16.89
CA GLN A 210 -9.81 -13.66 -16.02
C GLN A 210 -11.22 -13.92 -16.58
N LYS A 211 -11.85 -15.04 -16.21
CA LYS A 211 -13.13 -15.47 -16.80
C LYS A 211 -14.36 -14.77 -16.19
N TYR A 212 -14.27 -14.33 -14.94
CA TYR A 212 -15.39 -13.80 -14.18
C TYR A 212 -14.98 -12.54 -13.42
N THR A 213 -15.91 -11.60 -13.29
CA THR A 213 -15.80 -10.39 -12.47
C THR A 213 -16.37 -10.68 -11.08
N THR A 214 -15.58 -11.35 -10.24
CA THR A 214 -15.92 -11.50 -8.81
C THR A 214 -15.08 -10.52 -8.00
N SER A 215 -15.67 -9.87 -7.02
CA SER A 215 -14.92 -9.09 -6.04
C SER A 215 -15.19 -9.62 -4.64
N HIS A 216 -14.14 -9.64 -3.83
CA HIS A 216 -14.17 -10.14 -2.47
C HIS A 216 -13.76 -9.03 -1.53
N SER A 217 -14.34 -9.00 -0.34
CA SER A 217 -13.83 -8.12 0.71
C SER A 217 -12.40 -8.54 1.06
N PHE A 218 -11.51 -7.57 1.18
CA PHE A 218 -10.10 -7.84 1.49
C PHE A 218 -9.49 -6.79 2.39
N ALA A 219 -8.55 -7.23 3.22
CA ALA A 219 -7.67 -6.39 4.00
C ALA A 219 -6.41 -6.12 3.19
N ASN A 220 -6.10 -4.85 2.95
CA ASN A 220 -4.82 -4.39 2.44
C ASN A 220 -3.95 -3.91 3.60
N PHE A 221 -2.79 -4.52 3.78
CA PHE A 221 -1.82 -4.16 4.81
C PHE A 221 -0.77 -3.21 4.20
N GLY A 222 -0.82 -1.93 4.61
CA GLY A 222 0.04 -0.90 4.05
C GLY A 222 0.09 0.35 4.92
N TYR A 223 0.03 1.50 4.28
CA TYR A 223 0.14 2.81 4.92
C TYR A 223 -0.94 3.75 4.44
N THR A 224 -1.23 4.76 5.26
CA THR A 224 -2.20 5.80 4.95
C THR A 224 -1.96 6.41 3.57
N GLY A 225 -2.98 6.42 2.72
CA GLY A 225 -2.92 7.01 1.37
C GLY A 225 -2.47 6.06 0.26
N LEU A 226 -1.93 4.88 0.59
CA LEU A 226 -1.55 3.87 -0.40
C LEU A 226 -2.71 2.92 -0.67
N ILE A 227 -3.18 2.87 -1.92
CA ILE A 227 -4.25 1.97 -2.37
C ILE A 227 -3.69 0.69 -2.99
N GLY A 228 -2.43 0.71 -3.43
CA GLY A 228 -1.69 -0.48 -3.86
C GLY A 228 -1.45 -1.46 -2.71
N SER A 229 -1.32 -2.76 -3.04
CA SER A 229 -1.13 -3.80 -2.04
C SER A 229 0.24 -4.47 -2.12
N ILE A 230 0.93 -4.47 -0.99
CA ILE A 230 2.19 -5.19 -0.76
C ILE A 230 2.01 -6.38 0.20
N GLY A 231 0.86 -6.42 0.88
CA GLY A 231 0.37 -7.54 1.66
C GLY A 231 -1.14 -7.47 1.72
N ALA A 232 -1.82 -8.59 1.52
CA ALA A 232 -3.29 -8.65 1.62
C ALA A 232 -3.79 -10.01 2.09
N TYR A 233 -5.03 -10.00 2.59
CA TYR A 233 -5.78 -11.21 2.88
C TYR A 233 -7.26 -10.97 2.59
N ASN A 234 -7.95 -11.91 1.95
CA ASN A 234 -9.36 -11.75 1.59
C ASN A 234 -10.28 -12.77 2.28
N GLU A 235 -11.59 -12.53 2.19
CA GLU A 235 -12.63 -13.34 2.84
C GLU A 235 -12.71 -14.80 2.34
N VAL A 236 -12.10 -15.11 1.19
CA VAL A 236 -12.00 -16.47 0.63
C VAL A 236 -10.63 -17.12 0.90
N SER A 237 -9.90 -16.59 1.89
CA SER A 237 -8.64 -17.15 2.40
C SER A 237 -7.46 -17.12 1.43
N ILE A 238 -7.41 -16.14 0.51
CA ILE A 238 -6.24 -15.86 -0.31
C ILE A 238 -5.36 -14.83 0.40
N GLY A 239 -4.10 -15.19 0.65
CA GLY A 239 -3.08 -14.29 1.16
C GLY A 239 -2.11 -13.85 0.07
N LEU A 240 -1.72 -12.58 0.08
CA LEU A 240 -0.74 -11.98 -0.83
C LEU A 240 0.42 -11.39 -0.03
N GLY A 241 1.65 -11.61 -0.50
CA GLY A 241 2.87 -11.06 0.07
C GLY A 241 3.83 -10.70 -1.05
N GLN A 242 4.13 -9.41 -1.21
CA GLN A 242 5.00 -8.92 -2.26
C GLN A 242 6.43 -8.79 -1.74
N LYS A 243 7.39 -9.28 -2.55
CA LYS A 243 8.82 -9.16 -2.30
C LYS A 243 9.50 -8.65 -3.55
N VAL A 244 10.39 -7.68 -3.38
CA VAL A 244 11.29 -7.24 -4.44
C VAL A 244 12.37 -8.31 -4.63
N TRP A 245 12.45 -8.86 -5.84
CA TRP A 245 13.55 -9.73 -6.26
C TRP A 245 14.45 -8.98 -7.23
N ILE A 246 15.73 -8.91 -6.91
CA ILE A 246 16.75 -8.49 -7.86
C ILE A 246 17.20 -9.77 -8.57
N THR A 247 16.88 -9.91 -9.85
CA THR A 247 17.65 -10.78 -10.73
C THR A 247 18.90 -9.99 -11.10
N THR A 248 20.08 -10.51 -10.76
CA THR A 248 21.32 -10.03 -11.36
C THR A 248 21.33 -10.59 -12.79
N GLU A 249 20.71 -9.86 -13.71
CA GLU A 249 21.00 -9.99 -15.14
C GLU A 249 22.15 -9.04 -15.50
#